data_AF-A0A1G4MB48-F1
#
_entry.id   AF-A0A1G4MB48-F1
#
_cell.length_a   1.000
_cell.length_b   1.000
_cell.length_c   1.000
_cell.angle_alpha   90.00
_cell.angle_beta   90.00
_cell.angle_gamma   90.00
#
_symmetry.space_group_name_H-M   'P 1'
#
loop_
_entity.id
_entity.type
_entity.pdbx_description
1 polymer ?
#
loop_
_entity_poly.entity_id
_entity_poly.type
_entity_poly.pdbx_seq_one_letter_code
_entity_poly.pdbx_strand_id
1 'polypeptide(L)'
;MGSFVTVRSQAISLESQTESLLSRFSKFAQTTSSEPSSQEKSLDSKLENVLNQRGEVMKTLSNICNENPNISASKLSQLQRHKEVLQEHWQNFRNTRSAIQQERNRLNLLFSVKKDIAQQSIQDEDTYIQDEARRIDESHNVVDSLITQAWETRDQFSSQRAMLQNANDKVVQTLQRIPGINHVIAKINTRRKKNAFILATLITVCILFLFFTW
;
A
#
# COMPACT_ATOMS: atom_id res chain seq x y z
N MET A 1 -6.91 5.60 -28.52
CA MET A 1 -7.79 5.29 -27.36
C MET A 1 -7.45 3.90 -26.85
N GLY A 2 -7.05 3.77 -25.58
CA GLY A 2 -6.76 2.48 -24.96
C GLY A 2 -8.03 1.66 -24.78
N SER A 3 -7.97 0.34 -24.97
CA SER A 3 -9.11 -0.53 -24.70
C SER A 3 -9.40 -0.58 -23.19
N PHE A 4 -10.66 -0.70 -22.79
CA PHE A 4 -11.06 -0.88 -21.39
C PHE A 4 -10.22 -1.96 -20.67
N VAL A 5 -9.86 -3.04 -21.39
CA VAL A 5 -9.04 -4.14 -20.86
C VAL A 5 -7.60 -3.68 -20.55
N THR A 6 -7.00 -2.84 -21.39
CA THR A 6 -5.62 -2.37 -21.19
C THR A 6 -5.53 -1.37 -20.03
N VAL A 7 -6.49 -0.43 -19.95
CA VAL A 7 -6.55 0.56 -18.86
C VAL A 7 -6.85 -0.13 -17.52
N ARG A 8 -7.74 -1.12 -17.51
CA ARG A 8 -7.99 -1.96 -16.33
C ARG A 8 -6.75 -2.73 -15.90
N SER A 9 -6.03 -3.35 -16.82
CA SER A 9 -4.79 -4.08 -16.48
C SER A 9 -3.77 -3.16 -15.83
N GLN A 10 -3.67 -1.92 -16.30
CA GLN A 10 -2.82 -0.88 -15.70
C GLN A 10 -3.29 -0.49 -14.29
N ALA A 11 -4.60 -0.35 -14.08
CA ALA A 11 -5.17 -0.07 -12.76
C ALA A 11 -4.85 -1.19 -11.74
N ILE A 12 -4.93 -2.46 -12.17
CA ILE A 12 -4.60 -3.62 -11.34
C ILE A 12 -3.10 -3.67 -11.01
N SER A 13 -2.23 -3.36 -11.97
CA SER A 13 -0.78 -3.32 -11.68
C SER A 13 -0.42 -2.21 -10.70
N LEU A 14 -1.07 -1.05 -10.81
CA LEU A 14 -0.87 0.06 -9.87
C LEU A 14 -1.42 -0.29 -8.49
N GLU A 15 -2.55 -0.99 -8.41
CA GLU A 15 -3.13 -1.49 -7.15
C GLU A 15 -2.17 -2.40 -6.39
N SER A 16 -1.62 -3.42 -7.06
CA SER A 16 -0.63 -4.32 -6.46
C SER A 16 0.65 -3.58 -6.02
N GLN A 17 1.07 -2.57 -6.79
CA GLN A 17 2.18 -1.72 -6.42
C GLN A 17 1.87 -0.90 -5.16
N THR A 18 0.68 -0.28 -5.07
CA THR A 18 0.22 0.46 -3.89
C THR A 18 0.20 -0.41 -2.64
N GLU A 19 -0.34 -1.63 -2.71
CA GLU A 19 -0.35 -2.57 -1.58
C GLU A 19 1.07 -2.93 -1.10
N SER A 20 1.97 -3.19 -2.04
CA SER A 20 3.37 -3.50 -1.71
C SER A 20 4.06 -2.32 -1.02
N LEU A 21 3.77 -1.09 -1.43
CA LEU A 21 4.34 0.11 -0.82
C LEU A 21 3.69 0.42 0.52
N LEU A 22 2.37 0.24 0.66
CA LEU A 22 1.64 0.41 1.92
C LEU A 22 2.13 -0.55 2.99
N SER A 23 2.38 -1.82 2.63
CA SER A 23 2.93 -2.80 3.57
C SER A 23 4.33 -2.41 4.07
N ARG A 24 5.16 -1.81 3.21
CA ARG A 24 6.48 -1.28 3.60
C ARG A 24 6.34 -0.02 4.45
N PHE A 25 5.39 0.87 4.12
CA PHE A 25 5.12 2.08 4.87
C PHE A 25 4.62 1.77 6.29
N SER A 26 3.72 0.80 6.43
CA SER A 26 3.20 0.32 7.72
C SER A 26 4.30 -0.25 8.61
N LYS A 27 5.37 -0.85 8.05
CA LYS A 27 6.53 -1.28 8.86
C LYS A 27 7.23 -0.10 9.55
N PHE A 28 7.30 1.07 8.90
CA PHE A 28 7.85 2.27 9.52
C PHE A 28 6.97 2.80 10.68
N ALA A 29 5.66 2.55 10.64
CA ALA A 29 4.77 2.83 11.77
C ALA A 29 5.02 1.92 12.98
N GLN A 30 5.64 0.74 12.78
CA GLN A 30 5.99 -0.18 13.86
C GLN A 30 7.40 0.07 14.40
N THR A 31 8.32 0.51 13.53
CA THR A 31 9.68 0.92 13.91
C THR A 31 9.74 2.43 14.06
N THR A 32 8.97 3.01 14.97
CA THR A 32 8.92 4.47 15.16
C THR A 32 10.28 4.99 15.63
N SER A 33 10.92 5.81 14.79
CA SER A 33 12.08 6.64 15.13
C SER A 33 11.65 8.09 15.38
N SER A 34 12.33 8.77 16.32
CA SER A 34 12.04 10.18 16.68
C SER A 34 12.14 11.14 15.50
N GLU A 35 12.94 10.81 14.47
CA GLU A 35 13.03 11.58 13.24
C GLU A 35 12.48 10.82 12.02
N PRO A 36 11.89 11.54 11.04
CA PRO A 36 11.49 10.97 9.75
C PRO A 36 12.73 10.58 8.93
N SER A 37 12.91 9.28 8.72
CA SER A 37 13.96 8.76 7.85
C SER A 37 13.80 9.31 6.43
N SER A 38 14.90 9.61 5.75
CA SER A 38 14.90 10.02 4.33
C SER A 38 14.21 8.99 3.45
N GLN A 39 14.29 7.71 3.82
CA GLN A 39 13.62 6.61 3.16
C GLN A 39 12.10 6.68 3.31
N GLU A 40 11.60 7.05 4.49
CA GLU A 40 10.17 7.19 4.76
C GLU A 40 9.56 8.36 3.98
N LYS A 41 10.20 9.54 4.00
CA LYS A 41 9.76 10.69 3.18
C LYS A 41 9.73 10.31 1.69
N SER A 42 10.73 9.58 1.21
CA SER A 42 10.74 9.10 -0.17
C SER A 42 9.61 8.11 -0.46
N LEU A 43 9.24 7.28 0.51
CA LEU A 43 8.16 6.30 0.37
C LEU A 43 6.80 6.99 0.40
N ASP A 44 6.62 7.98 1.29
CA ASP A 44 5.42 8.81 1.43
C ASP A 44 5.11 9.52 0.10
N SER A 45 6.08 10.23 -0.47
CA SER A 45 5.94 10.88 -1.78
C SER A 45 5.71 9.88 -2.93
N LYS A 46 6.35 8.71 -2.90
CA LYS A 46 6.10 7.65 -3.89
C LYS A 46 4.68 7.11 -3.79
N LEU A 47 4.16 6.93 -2.58
CA LEU A 47 2.81 6.42 -2.35
C LEU A 47 1.76 7.40 -2.87
N GLU A 48 1.93 8.68 -2.55
CA GLU A 48 1.07 9.76 -3.02
C GLU A 48 1.07 9.85 -4.56
N ASN A 49 2.24 9.78 -5.19
CA ASN A 49 2.35 9.77 -6.65
C ASN A 49 1.64 8.58 -7.30
N VAL A 50 1.80 7.37 -6.76
CA VAL A 50 1.15 6.16 -7.29
C VAL A 50 -0.37 6.22 -7.09
N LEU A 51 -0.84 6.71 -5.94
CA LEU A 51 -2.27 6.89 -5.66
C LEU A 51 -2.91 7.93 -6.61
N ASN A 52 -2.23 9.04 -6.85
CA ASN A 52 -2.65 10.06 -7.82
C ASN A 52 -2.70 9.50 -9.25
N GLN A 53 -1.66 8.77 -9.66
CA GLN A 53 -1.61 8.11 -10.97
C GLN A 53 -2.75 7.10 -11.13
N ARG A 54 -3.07 6.32 -10.09
CA ARG A 54 -4.20 5.38 -10.09
C ARG A 54 -5.55 6.11 -10.19
N GLY A 55 -5.66 7.29 -9.58
CA GLY A 55 -6.81 8.19 -9.76
C GLY A 55 -6.99 8.65 -11.21
N GLU A 56 -5.91 9.05 -11.89
CA GLU A 56 -5.97 9.43 -13.31
C GLU A 56 -6.35 8.25 -14.21
N VAL A 57 -5.77 7.07 -13.97
CA VAL A 57 -6.16 5.84 -14.68
C VAL A 57 -7.65 5.53 -14.44
N MET A 58 -8.17 5.75 -13.23
CA MET A 58 -9.60 5.60 -12.93
C MET A 58 -10.49 6.57 -13.71
N LYS A 59 -10.08 7.84 -13.82
CA LYS A 59 -10.79 8.85 -14.61
C LYS A 59 -10.85 8.45 -16.08
N THR A 60 -9.73 7.98 -16.65
CA THR A 60 -9.73 7.47 -18.03
C THR A 60 -10.62 6.25 -18.20
N LEU A 61 -10.64 5.33 -17.23
CA LEU A 61 -11.55 4.17 -17.24
C LEU A 61 -13.02 4.62 -17.17
N SER A 62 -13.32 5.66 -16.39
CA SER A 62 -14.66 6.25 -16.27
C SER A 62 -15.10 6.94 -17.56
N ASN A 63 -14.19 7.65 -18.24
CA ASN A 63 -14.49 8.29 -19.51
C ASN A 63 -14.77 7.27 -20.61
N ILE A 64 -13.97 6.20 -20.70
CA ILE A 64 -14.25 5.07 -21.60
C ILE A 64 -15.61 4.44 -21.29
N CYS A 65 -15.99 4.38 -20.01
CA CYS A 65 -17.30 3.89 -19.58
C CYS A 65 -18.45 4.78 -20.08
N ASN A 66 -18.30 6.09 -19.94
CA ASN A 66 -19.31 7.08 -20.30
C ASN A 66 -19.46 7.26 -21.81
N GLU A 67 -18.37 7.14 -22.57
CA GLU A 67 -18.37 7.23 -24.04
C GLU A 67 -19.04 6.02 -24.72
N ASN A 68 -19.24 4.92 -23.99
CA ASN A 68 -19.81 3.68 -24.52
C ASN A 68 -21.19 3.39 -23.88
N PRO A 69 -22.31 3.81 -24.49
CA PRO A 69 -23.64 3.66 -23.91
C PRO A 69 -24.13 2.20 -23.78
N ASN A 70 -23.50 1.25 -24.49
CA ASN A 70 -23.82 -0.19 -24.43
C ASN A 70 -22.90 -0.98 -23.49
N ILE A 71 -22.38 -0.35 -22.44
CA ILE A 71 -21.48 -1.04 -21.52
C ILE A 71 -22.23 -2.01 -20.60
N SER A 72 -21.68 -3.22 -20.48
CA SER A 72 -22.20 -4.25 -19.59
C SER A 72 -22.19 -3.79 -18.13
N ALA A 73 -23.27 -4.04 -17.40
CA ALA A 73 -23.41 -3.79 -15.96
C ALA A 73 -22.24 -4.38 -15.13
N SER A 74 -21.63 -5.48 -15.61
CA SER A 74 -20.45 -6.08 -14.98
C SER A 74 -19.22 -5.14 -15.03
N LYS A 75 -19.01 -4.43 -16.15
CA LYS A 75 -17.88 -3.48 -16.31
C LYS A 75 -18.07 -2.23 -15.43
N LEU A 76 -19.31 -1.76 -15.30
CA LEU A 76 -19.65 -0.66 -14.38
C LEU A 76 -19.42 -1.04 -12.91
N SER A 77 -19.87 -2.23 -12.52
CA SER A 77 -19.65 -2.75 -11.15
C SER A 77 -18.15 -2.91 -10.84
N GLN A 78 -17.36 -3.34 -11.83
CA GLN A 78 -15.91 -3.45 -11.68
C GLN A 78 -15.23 -2.09 -11.52
N LEU A 79 -15.66 -1.07 -12.28
CA LEU A 79 -15.16 0.29 -12.14
C LEU A 79 -15.48 0.87 -10.75
N GLN A 80 -16.71 0.64 -10.29
CA GLN A 80 -17.13 1.05 -8.95
C GLN A 80 -16.26 0.42 -7.86
N ARG A 81 -16.03 -0.90 -7.95
CA ARG A 81 -15.13 -1.60 -7.02
C ARG A 81 -13.72 -1.01 -7.02
N HIS A 82 -13.15 -0.69 -8.17
CA HIS A 82 -11.82 -0.10 -8.20
C HIS A 82 -11.79 1.30 -7.55
N LYS A 83 -12.87 2.10 -7.67
CA LYS A 83 -13.00 3.39 -6.96
C LYS A 83 -13.04 3.21 -5.45
N GLU A 84 -13.80 2.24 -4.97
CA GLU A 84 -13.89 1.92 -3.54
C GLU A 84 -12.53 1.51 -2.97
N VAL A 85 -11.80 0.60 -3.65
CA VAL A 85 -10.46 0.18 -3.23
C VAL A 85 -9.47 1.36 -3.24
N LEU A 86 -9.57 2.27 -4.22
CA LEU A 86 -8.73 3.47 -4.25
C LEU A 86 -9.00 4.36 -3.03
N GLN A 87 -10.26 4.58 -2.68
CA GLN A 87 -10.65 5.36 -1.51
C GLN A 87 -10.18 4.71 -0.21
N GLU A 88 -10.31 3.39 -0.09
CA GLU A 88 -9.82 2.61 1.05
C GLU A 88 -8.30 2.77 1.22
N HIS A 89 -7.52 2.65 0.15
CA HIS A 89 -6.07 2.85 0.21
C HIS A 89 -5.68 4.27 0.60
N TRP A 90 -6.43 5.30 0.14
CA TRP A 90 -6.23 6.68 0.57
C TRP A 90 -6.50 6.87 2.06
N GLN A 91 -7.53 6.21 2.59
CA GLN A 91 -7.84 6.25 4.01
C GLN A 91 -6.74 5.56 4.83
N ASN A 92 -6.32 4.36 4.41
CA ASN A 92 -5.26 3.59 5.07
C ASN A 92 -3.93 4.37 5.10
N PHE A 93 -3.57 5.00 3.98
CA PHE A 93 -2.39 5.84 3.90
C PHE A 93 -2.43 7.02 4.89
N ARG A 94 -3.55 7.76 4.93
CA ARG A 94 -3.73 8.87 5.87
C ARG A 94 -3.72 8.42 7.33
N ASN A 95 -4.38 7.31 7.64
CA ASN A 95 -4.40 6.74 8.99
C ASN A 95 -2.99 6.34 9.42
N THR A 96 -2.23 5.65 8.56
CA THR A 96 -0.85 5.24 8.86
C THR A 96 0.06 6.45 9.07
N ARG A 97 -0.07 7.48 8.22
CA ARG A 97 0.69 8.74 8.37
C ARG A 97 0.37 9.46 9.67
N SER A 98 -0.91 9.50 10.04
CA SER A 98 -1.36 10.08 11.31
C SER A 98 -0.79 9.32 12.50
N ALA A 99 -0.86 7.98 12.48
CA ALA A 99 -0.31 7.12 13.53
C ALA A 99 1.20 7.34 13.73
N ILE A 100 1.97 7.41 12.65
CA ILE A 100 3.40 7.73 12.71
C ILE A 100 3.64 9.09 13.36
N GLN A 101 2.88 10.11 12.97
CA GLN A 101 3.03 11.46 13.53
C GLN A 101 2.66 11.52 15.01
N GLN A 102 1.59 10.82 15.42
CA GLN A 102 1.18 10.73 16.82
C GLN A 102 2.28 10.08 17.67
N GLU A 103 2.86 8.97 17.21
CA GLU A 103 3.93 8.32 17.98
C GLU A 103 5.23 9.14 18.01
N ARG A 104 5.52 9.91 16.96
CA ARG A 104 6.61 10.89 17.02
C ARG A 104 6.37 11.99 18.04
N ASN A 105 5.16 12.57 18.04
CA ASN A 105 4.79 13.60 19.00
C ASN A 105 4.92 13.04 20.42
N ARG A 106 4.49 11.80 20.65
CA ARG A 106 4.67 11.09 21.92
C ARG A 106 6.14 10.95 22.30
N LEU A 107 7.00 10.47 21.39
CA LEU A 107 8.44 10.34 21.65
C LEU A 107 9.09 11.68 21.98
N ASN A 108 8.70 12.76 21.29
CA ASN A 108 9.21 14.10 21.54
C ASN A 108 8.75 14.65 22.90
N LEU A 109 7.49 14.42 23.29
CA LEU A 109 6.97 14.79 24.60
C LEU A 109 7.69 14.02 25.73
N LEU A 110 7.86 12.70 25.57
CA LEU A 110 8.62 11.88 26.53
C LEU A 110 10.07 12.35 26.68
N PHE A 111 10.72 12.77 25.58
CA PHE A 111 12.06 13.32 25.63
C PHE A 111 12.11 14.67 26.34
N SER A 112 11.12 15.56 26.10
CA SER A 112 11.01 16.85 26.79
C SER A 112 10.82 16.66 28.30
N VAL A 113 9.87 15.81 28.70
CA VAL A 113 9.62 15.50 30.12
C VAL A 113 10.86 14.90 30.77
N LYS A 114 11.55 13.96 30.10
CA LYS A 114 12.80 13.39 30.62
C LYS A 114 13.91 14.45 30.80
N LYS A 115 13.99 15.43 29.91
CA LYS A 115 14.97 16.51 29.99
C LYS A 115 14.66 17.47 31.14
N ASP A 116 13.40 17.87 31.31
CA ASP A 116 12.96 18.71 32.42
C ASP A 116 13.18 17.98 33.76
N ILE A 117 12.84 16.69 33.85
CA ILE A 117 13.12 15.85 35.04
C ILE A 117 14.61 15.83 35.38
N ALA A 118 15.50 15.64 34.40
CA ALA A 118 16.95 15.62 34.62
C ALA A 118 17.51 16.99 35.06
N GLN A 119 16.82 18.07 34.72
CA GLN A 119 17.23 19.43 35.04
C GLN A 119 16.68 19.89 36.40
N GLN A 120 15.53 19.37 36.82
CA GLN A 120 14.88 19.66 38.11
C GLN A 120 15.37 18.79 39.27
N SER A 121 15.90 17.59 39.01
CA SER A 121 16.51 16.72 40.04
C SER A 121 17.79 17.28 40.68
N ILE A 122 18.27 18.44 40.24
CA ILE A 122 19.47 19.11 40.76
C ILE A 122 19.11 20.11 41.88
N GLN A 123 17.82 20.39 42.11
CA GLN A 123 17.40 21.49 42.98
C GLN A 123 16.24 21.06 43.90
N ASP A 124 16.61 20.65 45.12
CA ASP A 124 15.78 20.47 46.33
C ASP A 124 15.05 19.12 46.53
N GLU A 125 15.19 18.58 47.75
CA GLU A 125 14.76 17.22 48.17
C GLU A 125 13.29 17.19 48.65
N ASP A 126 12.78 18.30 49.19
CA ASP A 126 11.39 18.40 49.65
C ASP A 126 10.39 18.62 48.49
N THR A 127 10.82 19.30 47.43
CA THR A 127 10.05 19.44 46.19
C THR A 127 9.96 18.12 45.44
N TYR A 128 11.03 17.30 45.51
CA TYR A 128 11.09 15.98 44.88
C TYR A 128 9.98 15.03 45.37
N ILE A 129 9.69 15.00 46.68
CA ILE A 129 8.70 14.09 47.26
C ILE A 129 7.27 14.48 46.84
N GLN A 130 6.96 15.78 46.84
CA GLN A 130 5.65 16.27 46.39
C GLN A 130 5.43 16.06 44.90
N ASP A 131 6.49 16.20 44.10
CA ASP A 131 6.45 15.93 42.67
C ASP A 131 6.37 14.43 42.39
N GLU A 132 6.98 13.56 43.20
CA GLU A 132 6.85 12.10 43.07
C GLU A 132 5.41 11.62 43.27
N ALA A 133 4.67 12.20 44.22
CA ALA A 133 3.26 11.90 44.41
C ALA A 133 2.41 12.31 43.20
N ARG A 134 2.66 13.48 42.60
CA ARG A 134 2.01 13.91 41.34
C ARG A 134 2.43 13.06 40.15
N ARG A 135 3.70 12.67 40.07
CA ARG A 135 4.25 11.81 39.02
C ARG A 135 3.61 10.42 39.03
N ILE A 136 3.34 9.85 40.20
CA ILE A 136 2.65 8.55 40.31
C ILE A 136 1.23 8.66 39.81
N ASP A 137 0.52 9.75 40.15
CA ASP A 137 -0.87 9.95 39.76
C ASP A 137 -1.02 10.21 38.25
N GLU A 138 -0.16 11.05 37.67
CA GLU A 138 -0.11 11.24 36.21
C GLU A 138 0.32 9.97 35.47
N SER A 139 1.30 9.23 36.00
CA SER A 139 1.72 7.96 35.41
C SER A 139 0.60 6.91 35.45
N HIS A 140 -0.22 6.89 36.49
CA HIS A 140 -1.36 5.97 36.59
C HIS A 140 -2.41 6.24 35.51
N ASN A 141 -2.75 7.52 35.30
CA ASN A 141 -3.71 7.93 34.26
C ASN A 141 -3.18 7.66 32.84
N VAL A 142 -1.89 7.87 32.61
CA VAL A 142 -1.26 7.54 31.33
C VAL A 142 -1.21 6.03 31.11
N VAL A 143 -0.90 5.24 32.13
CA VAL A 143 -0.89 3.77 32.04
C VAL A 143 -2.28 3.22 31.74
N ASP A 144 -3.34 3.72 32.37
CA ASP A 144 -4.71 3.28 32.10
C ASP A 144 -5.17 3.63 30.68
N SER A 145 -4.77 4.81 30.17
CA SER A 145 -4.99 5.19 28.78
C SER A 145 -4.20 4.28 27.82
N LEU A 146 -2.96 3.93 28.16
CA LEU A 146 -2.14 3.00 27.37
C LEU A 146 -2.69 1.57 27.36
N ILE A 147 -3.23 1.10 28.48
CA ILE A 147 -3.89 -0.20 28.55
C ILE A 147 -5.12 -0.16 27.63
N THR A 148 -5.99 0.84 27.79
CA THR A 148 -7.21 0.99 26.98
C THR A 148 -6.90 1.10 25.48
N GLN A 149 -5.91 1.90 25.09
CA GLN A 149 -5.48 2.08 23.71
C GLN A 149 -4.79 0.84 23.13
N ALA A 150 -4.07 0.07 23.95
CA ALA A 150 -3.49 -1.21 23.52
C ALA A 150 -4.57 -2.27 23.27
N TRP A 151 -5.65 -2.28 24.06
CA TRP A 151 -6.81 -3.13 23.82
C TRP A 151 -7.54 -2.76 22.53
N GLU A 152 -7.78 -1.47 22.27
CA GLU A 152 -8.38 -1.01 21.01
C GLU A 152 -7.50 -1.30 19.80
N THR A 153 -6.18 -1.09 19.92
CA THR A 153 -5.23 -1.35 18.82
C THR A 153 -5.11 -2.85 18.53
N ARG A 154 -5.16 -3.70 19.57
CA ARG A 154 -5.20 -5.17 19.41
C ARG A 154 -6.47 -5.63 18.70
N ASP A 155 -7.61 -5.05 19.05
CA ASP A 155 -8.89 -5.39 18.42
C ASP A 155 -8.95 -4.91 16.96
N GLN A 156 -8.39 -3.73 16.67
CA GLN A 156 -8.20 -3.24 15.31
C GLN A 156 -7.24 -4.12 14.49
N PHE A 157 -6.13 -4.60 15.06
CA PHE A 157 -5.24 -5.54 14.37
C PHE A 157 -5.85 -6.95 14.19
N SER A 158 -6.67 -7.41 15.15
CA SER A 158 -7.38 -8.70 15.06
C SER A 158 -8.47 -8.65 13.98
N SER A 159 -9.30 -7.60 13.98
CA SER A 159 -10.31 -7.38 12.94
C SER A 159 -9.68 -7.15 11.56
N GLN A 160 -8.54 -6.45 11.49
CA GLN A 160 -7.77 -6.28 10.26
C GLN A 160 -7.12 -7.59 9.76
N ARG A 161 -6.67 -8.47 10.67
CA ARG A 161 -6.17 -9.82 10.31
C ARG A 161 -7.29 -10.72 9.77
N ALA A 162 -8.47 -10.69 10.38
CA ALA A 162 -9.64 -11.39 9.87
C ALA A 162 -10.09 -10.85 8.50
N MET A 163 -10.01 -9.52 8.30
CA MET A 163 -10.32 -8.89 7.01
C MET A 163 -9.29 -9.28 5.93
N LEU A 164 -7.99 -9.35 6.26
CA LEU A 164 -6.93 -9.80 5.36
C LEU A 164 -7.03 -11.30 5.02
N GLN A 165 -7.40 -12.15 5.97
CA GLN A 165 -7.66 -13.58 5.72
C GLN A 165 -8.88 -13.76 4.80
N ASN A 166 -9.98 -13.07 5.08
CA ASN A 166 -11.17 -13.07 4.21
C ASN A 166 -10.88 -12.51 2.80
N ALA A 167 -9.95 -11.57 2.67
CA ALA A 167 -9.49 -11.06 1.38
C ALA A 167 -8.64 -12.10 0.62
N ASN A 168 -7.76 -12.81 1.31
CA ASN A 168 -6.94 -13.88 0.72
C ASN A 168 -7.82 -15.05 0.23
N ASP A 169 -8.81 -15.45 1.02
CA ASP A 169 -9.78 -16.47 0.63
C ASP A 169 -10.60 -16.05 -0.61
N LYS A 170 -10.99 -14.78 -0.70
CA LYS A 170 -11.66 -14.24 -1.91
C LYS A 170 -10.73 -14.18 -3.12
N VAL A 171 -9.44 -13.90 -2.94
CA VAL A 171 -8.44 -13.91 -4.02
C VAL A 171 -8.22 -15.34 -4.53
N VAL A 172 -8.06 -16.32 -3.64
CA VAL A 172 -7.93 -17.74 -3.99
C VAL A 172 -9.22 -18.25 -4.66
N GLN A 173 -10.39 -17.88 -4.16
CA GLN A 173 -11.67 -18.27 -4.76
C GLN A 173 -11.94 -17.57 -6.11
N THR A 174 -11.39 -16.37 -6.33
CA THR A 174 -11.41 -15.68 -7.63
C THR A 174 -10.40 -16.29 -8.61
N LEU A 175 -9.24 -16.74 -8.13
CA LEU A 175 -8.26 -17.53 -8.90
C LEU A 175 -8.85 -18.88 -9.34
N GLN A 176 -9.70 -19.50 -8.51
CA GLN A 176 -10.43 -20.73 -8.85
C GLN A 176 -11.63 -20.50 -9.79
N ARG A 177 -12.24 -19.30 -9.79
CA ARG A 177 -13.34 -18.95 -10.71
C ARG A 177 -12.89 -18.43 -12.08
N ILE A 178 -11.59 -18.17 -12.29
CA ILE A 178 -11.04 -17.81 -13.59
C ILE A 178 -10.02 -18.88 -14.04
N PRO A 179 -10.48 -20.09 -14.43
CA PRO A 179 -9.62 -21.04 -15.11
C PRO A 179 -9.20 -20.41 -16.46
N GLY A 180 -7.96 -19.92 -16.56
CA GLY A 180 -7.44 -19.40 -17.83
C GLY A 180 -6.46 -18.23 -17.77
N ILE A 181 -6.16 -17.63 -16.61
CA ILE A 181 -5.16 -16.54 -16.52
C ILE A 181 -3.79 -17.00 -17.03
N ASN A 182 -3.39 -18.25 -16.74
CA ASN A 182 -2.18 -18.84 -17.30
C ASN A 182 -2.20 -18.89 -18.84
N HIS A 183 -3.37 -19.12 -19.45
CA HIS A 183 -3.49 -19.18 -20.91
C HIS A 183 -3.45 -17.78 -21.54
N VAL A 184 -3.98 -16.75 -20.86
CA VAL A 184 -3.96 -15.35 -21.36
C VAL A 184 -2.58 -14.72 -21.22
N ILE A 185 -1.89 -14.94 -20.09
CA ILE A 185 -0.50 -14.50 -19.88
C ILE A 185 0.45 -15.25 -20.83
N ALA A 186 0.26 -16.56 -21.04
CA ALA A 186 1.01 -17.33 -22.04
C ALA A 186 0.71 -16.88 -23.48
N LYS A 187 -0.54 -16.49 -23.80
CA LYS A 187 -0.90 -15.93 -25.13
C LYS A 187 -0.23 -14.60 -25.44
N ILE A 188 0.04 -13.79 -24.42
CA ILE A 188 0.75 -12.52 -24.56
C ILE A 188 2.25 -12.74 -24.83
N ASN A 189 2.89 -13.69 -24.16
CA ASN A 189 4.31 -14.01 -24.40
C ASN A 189 4.52 -14.77 -25.75
N THR A 190 3.57 -15.62 -26.16
CA THR A 190 3.68 -16.38 -27.41
C THR A 190 3.59 -15.52 -28.67
N ARG A 191 2.87 -14.38 -28.66
CA ARG A 191 2.84 -13.48 -29.84
C ARG A 191 4.20 -12.84 -30.15
N ARG A 192 4.98 -12.46 -29.12
CA ARG A 192 6.35 -11.95 -29.33
C ARG A 192 7.31 -13.07 -29.79
N LYS A 193 7.19 -14.27 -29.22
CA LYS A 193 8.02 -15.42 -29.62
C LYS A 193 7.75 -15.91 -31.05
N LYS A 194 6.49 -15.87 -31.51
CA LYS A 194 6.14 -16.23 -32.89
C LYS A 194 6.82 -15.34 -33.92
N ASN A 195 6.82 -14.02 -33.70
CA ASN A 195 7.48 -13.08 -34.62
C ASN A 195 9.00 -13.31 -34.67
N ALA A 196 9.63 -13.57 -33.52
CA ALA A 196 11.06 -13.89 -33.46
C ALA A 196 11.40 -15.22 -34.16
N PHE A 197 10.54 -16.25 -34.02
CA PHE A 197 10.76 -17.54 -34.65
C PHE A 197 10.64 -17.46 -36.18
N ILE A 198 9.64 -16.72 -36.69
CA ILE A 198 9.46 -16.51 -38.14
C ILE A 198 10.69 -15.80 -38.74
N LEU A 199 11.16 -14.73 -38.08
CA LEU A 199 12.37 -14.01 -38.48
C LEU A 199 13.62 -14.92 -38.47
N ALA A 200 13.80 -15.71 -37.42
CA ALA A 200 14.92 -16.63 -37.33
C ALA A 200 14.91 -17.68 -38.45
N THR A 201 13.75 -18.30 -38.73
CA THR A 201 13.63 -19.27 -39.83
C THR A 201 13.89 -18.66 -41.20
N LEU A 202 13.45 -17.43 -41.45
CA LEU A 202 13.70 -16.75 -42.72
C LEU A 202 15.20 -16.52 -42.93
N ILE A 203 15.90 -16.05 -41.89
CA ILE A 203 17.35 -15.80 -41.92
C ILE A 203 18.11 -17.10 -42.17
N THR A 204 17.77 -18.18 -41.45
CA THR A 204 18.42 -19.49 -41.64
C THR A 204 18.22 -20.04 -43.05
N VAL A 205 17.01 -19.94 -43.60
CA VAL A 205 16.72 -20.39 -44.97
C VAL A 205 17.49 -19.56 -46.00
N CYS A 206 17.55 -18.23 -45.85
CA CYS A 206 18.34 -17.38 -46.74
C CYS A 206 19.83 -17.72 -46.72
N ILE A 207 20.41 -18.02 -45.54
CA ILE A 207 21.81 -18.42 -45.42
C ILE A 207 22.07 -19.78 -46.09
N LEU A 208 21.18 -20.76 -45.90
CA LEU A 208 21.31 -22.07 -46.53
C LEU A 208 21.19 -22.01 -48.06
N PHE A 209 20.28 -21.19 -48.58
CA PHE A 209 20.17 -20.97 -50.02
C PHE A 209 21.45 -20.38 -50.60
N LEU A 210 22.00 -19.32 -49.97
CA LEU A 210 23.26 -18.72 -50.42
C LEU A 210 24.41 -19.74 -50.43
N PHE A 211 24.52 -20.57 -49.40
CA PHE A 211 25.55 -21.60 -49.30
C PHE A 211 25.39 -22.73 -50.32
N PHE A 212 24.17 -23.06 -50.74
CA PHE A 212 23.92 -24.13 -51.71
C PHE A 212 24.00 -23.65 -53.16
N THR A 213 23.77 -22.35 -53.40
CA THR A 213 23.88 -21.74 -54.74
C THR A 213 25.29 -21.28 -55.09
N TRP A 214 26.22 -21.26 -54.13
CA TRP A 214 27.62 -20.92 -54.32
C TRP A 214 28.48 -22.17 -54.20
#